data_AF-A0AAU4Q636-F1
#
_entry.id   AF-A0AAU4Q636-F1
#
_cell.length_a   1.000
_cell.length_b   1.000
_cell.length_c   1.000
_cell.angle_alpha   90.00
_cell.angle_beta   90.00
_cell.angle_gamma   90.00
#
_symmetry.space_group_name_H-M   'P 1'
#
loop_
_entity.id
_entity.type
_entity.pdbx_description
1 polymer ?
#
loop_
_entity_poly.entity_id
_entity_poly.type
_entity_poly.pdbx_seq_one_letter_code
_entity_poly.pdbx_strand_id
1 'polypeptide(L)'
;MTARKPNDAARSAHERLFPGHVSTLAVTDPELIEYFDNFAFDEVLRHTPDLPERTRLAMQLAAMVAVGAVSEYRVMLGAALTAGVTPVEAKEAVYQAVPYVGMARVFDFLHATNDVLTERGVELPLAGQSTTTPETRGADGLAVQKRIVGDTTVDTMYANAPADEQHIQELLSANCFGDHYTRTGLDVPTRELLTFALLAALGGADPQVRGHVGANLHVGNDRATLIAVLTALLPFIGYPRTLNALRAVDDIAPATSKEDQA
;
A
#
# COMPACT_ATOMS: atom_id res chain seq x y z
N MET A 1 13.84 -33.52 18.28
CA MET A 1 13.44 -33.23 16.89
C MET A 1 14.26 -32.06 16.42
N THR A 2 14.98 -32.18 15.31
CA THR A 2 15.63 -31.03 14.67
C THR A 2 14.54 -30.04 14.28
N ALA A 3 14.69 -28.77 14.65
CA ALA A 3 13.78 -27.71 14.22
C ALA A 3 13.70 -27.75 12.69
N ARG A 4 12.47 -27.87 12.17
CA ARG A 4 12.25 -27.82 10.73
C ARG A 4 12.60 -26.42 10.24
N LYS A 5 13.10 -26.32 9.01
CA LYS A 5 13.61 -25.08 8.42
C LYS A 5 12.76 -24.74 7.20
N PRO A 6 12.57 -23.44 6.90
CA PRO A 6 11.96 -23.04 5.64
C PRO A 6 12.67 -23.68 4.44
N ASN A 7 11.91 -23.82 3.35
CA ASN A 7 12.36 -24.37 2.09
C ASN A 7 13.41 -23.48 1.42
N ASP A 8 14.12 -24.00 0.41
CA ASP A 8 15.24 -23.30 -0.20
C ASP A 8 14.85 -21.97 -0.85
N ALA A 9 13.67 -21.89 -1.46
CA ALA A 9 13.18 -20.68 -2.10
C ALA A 9 12.90 -19.57 -1.06
N ALA A 10 12.18 -19.91 0.01
CA ALA A 10 11.88 -19.00 1.11
C ALA A 10 13.16 -18.48 1.79
N ARG A 11 14.13 -19.38 2.07
CA ARG A 11 15.42 -18.97 2.65
C ARG A 11 16.21 -18.06 1.74
N SER A 12 16.25 -18.35 0.44
CA SER A 12 16.94 -17.52 -0.54
C SER A 12 16.33 -16.12 -0.64
N ALA A 13 14.99 -16.03 -0.65
CA ALA A 13 14.29 -14.76 -0.61
C ALA A 13 14.56 -14.00 0.70
N HIS A 14 14.52 -14.68 1.84
CA HIS A 14 14.79 -14.07 3.14
C HIS A 14 16.22 -13.54 3.24
N GLU A 15 17.25 -14.31 2.89
CA GLU A 15 18.65 -13.86 2.95
C GLU A 15 18.88 -12.63 2.05
N ARG A 16 18.25 -12.60 0.88
CA ARG A 16 18.35 -11.47 -0.04
C ARG A 16 17.68 -10.20 0.49
N LEU A 17 16.53 -10.32 1.15
CA LEU A 17 15.77 -9.18 1.67
C LEU A 17 16.31 -8.70 3.03
N PHE A 18 16.74 -9.63 3.88
CA PHE A 18 17.19 -9.39 5.24
C PHE A 18 18.61 -9.94 5.46
N PRO A 19 19.62 -9.40 4.75
CA PRO A 19 20.98 -9.94 4.80
C PRO A 19 21.53 -9.94 6.23
N GLY A 20 21.97 -11.12 6.68
CA GLY A 20 22.49 -11.31 8.04
C GLY A 20 21.46 -11.20 9.18
N HIS A 21 20.16 -11.11 8.88
CA HIS A 21 19.11 -11.11 9.89
C HIS A 21 18.85 -12.53 10.40
N VAL A 22 18.83 -12.69 11.72
CA VAL A 22 18.43 -13.93 12.39
C VAL A 22 17.14 -13.67 13.14
N SER A 23 16.04 -14.28 12.69
CA SER A 23 14.75 -14.18 13.36
C SER A 23 14.83 -14.80 14.76
N THR A 24 14.54 -14.00 15.78
CA THR A 24 14.41 -14.50 17.16
C THR A 24 13.20 -15.43 17.29
N LEU A 25 12.18 -15.26 16.46
CA LEU A 25 11.01 -16.13 16.42
C LEU A 25 11.34 -17.52 15.86
N ALA A 26 12.39 -17.66 15.04
CA ALA A 26 12.84 -18.99 14.61
C ALA A 26 13.38 -19.83 15.79
N VAL A 27 13.70 -19.18 16.93
CA VAL A 27 14.11 -19.85 18.17
C VAL A 27 12.91 -20.18 19.05
N THR A 28 11.98 -19.24 19.20
CA THR A 28 10.84 -19.39 20.12
C THR A 28 9.65 -20.14 19.49
N ASP A 29 9.42 -19.97 18.20
CA ASP A 29 8.26 -20.44 17.44
C ASP A 29 8.68 -21.09 16.09
N PRO A 30 9.61 -22.07 16.11
CA PRO A 30 10.25 -22.58 14.89
C PRO A 30 9.30 -23.19 13.86
N GLU A 31 8.23 -23.85 14.32
CA GLU A 31 7.23 -24.45 13.42
C GLU A 31 6.41 -23.38 12.70
N LEU A 32 6.00 -22.32 13.41
CA LEU A 32 5.28 -21.18 12.84
C LEU A 32 6.13 -20.47 11.79
N ILE A 33 7.39 -20.17 12.13
CA ILE A 33 8.29 -19.48 11.20
C ILE A 33 8.59 -20.33 9.97
N GLU A 34 8.74 -21.66 10.12
CA GLU A 34 8.93 -22.54 8.97
C GLU A 34 7.82 -22.37 7.92
N TYR A 35 6.56 -22.61 8.30
CA TYR A 35 5.49 -22.58 7.30
C TYR A 35 5.10 -21.15 6.92
N PHE A 36 5.26 -20.18 7.82
CA PHE A 36 4.99 -18.78 7.49
C PHE A 36 5.99 -18.28 6.44
N ASP A 37 7.27 -18.60 6.58
CA ASP A 37 8.27 -18.19 5.60
C ASP A 37 8.06 -18.89 4.25
N ASN A 38 7.73 -20.19 4.26
CA ASN A 38 7.34 -20.91 3.05
C ASN A 38 6.14 -20.23 2.37
N PHE A 39 5.14 -19.83 3.15
CA PHE A 39 3.96 -19.17 2.63
C PHE A 39 4.27 -17.77 2.06
N ALA A 40 4.88 -16.89 2.86
CA ALA A 40 5.07 -15.48 2.54
C ALA A 40 6.22 -15.22 1.54
N PHE A 41 7.29 -16.01 1.61
CA PHE A 41 8.53 -15.78 0.84
C PHE A 41 8.79 -16.84 -0.24
N ASP A 42 7.87 -17.78 -0.48
CA ASP A 42 7.88 -18.68 -1.64
C ASP A 42 6.48 -18.80 -2.28
N GLU A 43 5.53 -19.44 -1.61
CA GLU A 43 4.23 -19.80 -2.19
C GLU A 43 3.48 -18.60 -2.75
N VAL A 44 3.35 -17.53 -1.97
CA VAL A 44 2.71 -16.27 -2.40
C VAL A 44 3.47 -15.64 -3.56
N LEU A 45 4.81 -15.65 -3.53
CA LEU A 45 5.63 -15.04 -4.59
C LEU A 45 5.46 -15.77 -5.93
N ARG A 46 5.24 -17.09 -5.91
CA ARG A 46 4.93 -17.89 -7.11
C ARG A 46 3.60 -17.49 -7.77
N HIS A 47 2.70 -16.86 -7.03
CA HIS A 47 1.42 -16.36 -7.54
C HIS A 47 1.45 -14.87 -7.93
N THR A 48 2.58 -14.19 -7.74
CA THR A 48 2.76 -12.78 -8.09
C THR A 48 4.02 -12.53 -8.93
N PRO A 49 4.32 -13.34 -9.98
CA PRO A 49 5.58 -13.23 -10.71
C PRO A 49 5.76 -11.89 -11.44
N ASP A 50 4.64 -11.28 -11.84
CA ASP A 50 4.62 -10.04 -12.62
C ASP A 50 4.53 -8.78 -11.74
N LEU A 51 4.37 -8.92 -10.42
CA LEU A 51 4.38 -7.78 -9.49
C LEU A 51 5.84 -7.44 -9.11
N PRO A 52 6.38 -6.28 -9.54
CA PRO A 52 7.77 -5.95 -9.25
C PRO A 52 8.03 -5.91 -7.75
N GLU A 53 9.18 -6.43 -7.33
CA GLU A 53 9.49 -6.58 -5.90
C GLU A 53 9.43 -5.26 -5.14
N ARG A 54 9.97 -4.17 -5.71
CA ARG A 54 9.93 -2.83 -5.13
C ARG A 54 8.47 -2.39 -4.88
N THR A 55 7.59 -2.61 -5.85
CA THR A 55 6.15 -2.30 -5.75
C THR A 55 5.49 -3.16 -4.69
N ARG A 56 5.74 -4.48 -4.69
CA ARG A 56 5.22 -5.42 -3.70
C ARG A 56 5.57 -5.00 -2.27
N LEU A 57 6.83 -4.68 -2.01
CA LEU A 57 7.31 -4.26 -0.69
C LEU A 57 6.68 -2.91 -0.28
N ALA A 58 6.54 -1.96 -1.20
CA ALA A 58 5.83 -0.70 -0.92
C ALA A 58 4.37 -0.94 -0.51
N MET A 59 3.64 -1.84 -1.19
CA MET A 59 2.26 -2.21 -0.81
C MET A 59 2.21 -2.89 0.56
N GLN A 60 3.16 -3.78 0.86
CA GLN A 60 3.25 -4.45 2.15
C GLN A 60 3.51 -3.45 3.29
N LEU A 61 4.40 -2.48 3.09
CA LEU A 61 4.62 -1.38 4.04
C LEU A 61 3.34 -0.60 4.30
N ALA A 62 2.61 -0.24 3.24
CA ALA A 62 1.35 0.50 3.35
C ALA A 62 0.30 -0.32 4.13
N ALA A 63 0.18 -1.61 3.84
CA ALA A 63 -0.71 -2.51 4.57
C ALA A 63 -0.34 -2.62 6.06
N MET A 64 0.95 -2.67 6.40
CA MET A 64 1.42 -2.70 7.79
C MET A 64 1.09 -1.42 8.55
N VAL A 65 1.19 -0.26 7.88
CA VAL A 65 0.70 1.02 8.42
C VAL A 65 -0.79 0.94 8.72
N ALA A 66 -1.59 0.40 7.79
CA ALA A 66 -3.03 0.27 7.98
C ALA A 66 -3.43 -0.66 9.11
N VAL A 67 -2.75 -1.79 9.31
CA VAL A 67 -3.06 -2.72 10.42
C VAL A 67 -2.43 -2.31 11.75
N GLY A 68 -1.55 -1.30 11.77
CA GLY A 68 -0.90 -0.82 12.99
C GLY A 68 0.30 -1.66 13.47
N ALA A 69 0.91 -2.45 12.58
CA ALA A 69 2.01 -3.36 12.91
C ALA A 69 3.39 -2.68 12.82
N VAL A 70 3.68 -1.75 13.74
CA VAL A 70 4.93 -0.94 13.73
C VAL A 70 6.20 -1.81 13.79
N SER A 71 6.23 -2.84 14.63
CA SER A 71 7.41 -3.71 14.78
C SER A 71 7.74 -4.45 13.48
N GLU A 72 6.73 -5.04 12.85
CA GLU A 72 6.89 -5.75 11.58
C GLU A 72 7.21 -4.78 10.44
N TYR A 73 6.55 -3.62 10.40
CA TYR A 73 6.85 -2.55 9.45
C TYR A 73 8.33 -2.16 9.50
N ARG A 74 8.93 -2.06 10.69
CA ARG A 74 10.34 -1.68 10.84
C ARG A 74 11.27 -2.70 10.18
N VAL A 75 10.99 -4.00 10.37
CA VAL A 75 11.74 -5.10 9.74
C VAL A 75 11.58 -5.05 8.22
N MET A 76 10.33 -4.94 7.76
CA MET A 76 9.99 -4.93 6.33
C MET A 76 10.46 -3.68 5.61
N LEU A 77 10.56 -2.53 6.29
CA LEU A 77 11.16 -1.32 5.74
C LEU A 77 12.65 -1.54 5.46
N GLY A 78 13.34 -2.26 6.33
CA GLY A 78 14.71 -2.70 6.06
C GLY A 78 14.81 -3.50 4.76
N ALA A 79 13.92 -4.49 4.56
CA ALA A 79 13.87 -5.26 3.32
C ALA A 79 13.52 -4.41 2.10
N ALA A 80 12.54 -3.51 2.21
CA ALA A 80 12.15 -2.59 1.15
C ALA A 80 13.34 -1.74 0.68
N LEU A 81 14.10 -1.16 1.62
CA LEU A 81 15.29 -0.37 1.32
C LEU A 81 16.40 -1.22 0.69
N THR A 82 16.59 -2.47 1.14
CA THR A 82 17.54 -3.43 0.54
C THR A 82 17.15 -3.77 -0.90
N ALA A 83 15.85 -3.90 -1.18
CA ALA A 83 15.30 -4.20 -2.50
C ALA A 83 15.15 -2.95 -3.40
N GLY A 84 15.64 -1.78 -2.97
CA GLY A 84 15.70 -0.57 -3.79
C GLY A 84 14.48 0.35 -3.71
N VAL A 85 13.56 0.17 -2.74
CA VAL A 85 12.63 1.24 -2.36
C VAL A 85 13.46 2.40 -1.82
N THR A 86 13.27 3.59 -2.36
CA THR A 86 14.05 4.76 -1.94
C THR A 86 13.54 5.33 -0.61
N PRO A 87 14.37 6.09 0.13
CA PRO A 87 13.90 6.81 1.32
C PRO A 87 12.71 7.74 1.06
N VAL A 88 12.65 8.35 -0.14
CA VAL A 88 11.53 9.20 -0.56
C VAL A 88 10.26 8.36 -0.69
N GLU A 89 10.30 7.26 -1.44
CA GLU A 89 9.12 6.40 -1.62
C GLU A 89 8.63 5.79 -0.31
N ALA A 90 9.54 5.37 0.57
CA ALA A 90 9.18 4.87 1.89
C ALA A 90 8.42 5.92 2.71
N LYS A 91 8.89 7.17 2.71
CA LYS A 91 8.18 8.28 3.35
C LYS A 91 6.87 8.62 2.65
N GLU A 92 6.81 8.58 1.32
CA GLU A 92 5.57 8.82 0.59
C GLU A 92 4.52 7.75 0.87
N ALA A 93 4.88 6.47 1.04
CA ALA A 93 3.95 5.43 1.47
C ALA A 93 3.35 5.71 2.86
N VAL A 94 4.17 6.23 3.80
CA VAL A 94 3.72 6.64 5.15
C VAL A 94 2.86 7.90 5.10
N TYR A 95 3.24 8.89 4.30
CA TYR A 95 2.45 10.13 4.14
C TYR A 95 1.13 9.87 3.43
N GLN A 96 1.10 9.01 2.43
CA GLN A 96 -0.09 8.60 1.70
C GLN A 96 -1.10 7.92 2.63
N ALA A 97 -0.68 7.34 3.75
CA ALA A 97 -1.59 6.72 4.71
C ALA A 97 -2.42 7.73 5.52
N VAL A 98 -1.98 8.99 5.65
CA VAL A 98 -2.63 9.99 6.52
C VAL A 98 -4.11 10.21 6.20
N PRO A 99 -4.54 10.40 4.94
CA PRO A 99 -5.96 10.59 4.61
C PRO A 99 -6.84 9.38 4.90
N TYR A 100 -6.26 8.18 4.99
CA TYR A 100 -7.01 6.92 5.10
C TYR A 100 -7.03 6.34 6.51
N VAL A 101 -5.95 6.51 7.27
CA VAL A 101 -5.82 5.94 8.62
C VAL A 101 -5.56 6.98 9.71
N GLY A 102 -5.44 8.25 9.32
CA GLY A 102 -5.27 9.39 10.21
C GLY A 102 -3.83 9.58 10.73
N MET A 103 -3.49 10.82 11.04
CA MET A 103 -2.16 11.18 11.54
C MET A 103 -1.81 10.49 12.86
N ALA A 104 -2.80 10.24 13.73
CA ALA A 104 -2.59 9.57 15.01
C ALA A 104 -1.98 8.17 14.85
N ARG A 105 -2.40 7.41 13.81
CA ARG A 105 -1.78 6.12 13.50
C ARG A 105 -0.43 6.30 12.81
N VAL A 106 -0.35 7.23 11.86
CA VAL A 106 0.88 7.47 11.08
C VAL A 106 2.05 7.97 11.92
N PHE A 107 1.78 8.62 13.06
CA PHE A 107 2.81 9.23 13.91
C PHE A 107 3.92 8.25 14.31
N ASP A 108 3.57 7.06 14.79
CA ASP A 108 4.55 6.06 15.22
C ASP A 108 5.34 5.48 14.04
N PHE A 109 4.68 5.28 12.90
CA PHE A 109 5.34 4.83 11.67
C PHE A 109 6.33 5.85 11.16
N LEU A 110 6.02 7.15 11.24
CA LEU A 110 6.95 8.20 10.83
C LEU A 110 8.23 8.21 11.67
N HIS A 111 8.13 7.97 12.98
CA HIS A 111 9.30 7.79 13.84
C HIS A 111 10.08 6.54 13.44
N ALA A 112 9.40 5.40 13.31
CA ALA A 112 10.04 4.15 12.90
C ALA A 112 10.76 4.27 11.54
N THR A 113 10.16 4.97 10.57
CA THR A 113 10.80 5.26 9.28
C THR A 113 12.05 6.11 9.45
N ASN A 114 11.99 7.18 10.24
CA ASN A 114 13.15 8.05 10.48
C ASN A 114 14.29 7.30 11.15
N ASP A 115 13.99 6.47 12.15
CA ASP A 115 14.98 5.67 12.87
C ASP A 115 15.68 4.69 11.92
N VAL A 116 14.92 3.93 11.11
CA VAL A 116 15.51 2.99 10.14
C VAL A 116 16.35 3.71 9.08
N LEU A 117 15.90 4.87 8.60
CA LEU A 117 16.65 5.67 7.63
C LEU A 117 17.97 6.17 8.22
N THR A 118 17.94 6.73 9.43
CA THR A 118 19.14 7.26 10.10
C THR A 118 20.12 6.16 10.51
N GLU A 119 19.63 5.00 10.97
CA GLU A 119 20.45 3.81 11.22
C GLU A 119 21.18 3.32 9.96
N ARG A 120 20.58 3.54 8.78
CA ARG A 120 21.17 3.24 7.47
C ARG A 120 21.99 4.41 6.90
N GLY A 121 22.27 5.43 7.68
CA GLY A 121 23.09 6.57 7.29
C GLY A 121 22.42 7.56 6.32
N VAL A 122 21.09 7.52 6.19
CA VAL A 122 20.34 8.52 5.41
C VAL A 122 20.16 9.78 6.24
N GLU A 123 20.66 10.91 5.73
CA GLU A 123 20.47 12.21 6.37
C GLU A 123 19.03 12.72 6.22
N LEU A 124 18.50 13.34 7.27
CA LEU A 124 17.18 13.96 7.32
C LEU A 124 17.31 15.47 7.57
N PRO A 125 16.42 16.33 7.01
CA PRO A 125 15.24 15.98 6.23
C PRO A 125 15.57 15.60 4.78
N LEU A 126 14.76 14.72 4.18
CA LEU A 126 14.79 14.51 2.72
C LEU A 126 14.28 15.75 1.99
N ALA A 127 14.66 15.89 0.72
CA ALA A 127 14.15 16.94 -0.15
C ALA A 127 12.61 16.90 -0.26
N GLY A 128 11.96 18.05 -0.14
CA GLY A 128 10.51 18.18 -0.22
C GLY A 128 9.96 17.76 -1.58
N GLN A 129 8.82 17.08 -1.59
CA GLN A 129 8.12 16.60 -2.80
C GLN A 129 6.78 17.32 -3.05
N SER A 130 6.48 18.38 -2.28
CA SER A 130 5.24 19.15 -2.46
C SER A 130 5.28 19.95 -3.76
N THR A 131 4.17 19.98 -4.47
CA THR A 131 3.98 20.77 -5.70
C THR A 131 2.95 21.89 -5.54
N THR A 132 2.28 21.93 -4.38
CA THR A 132 1.19 22.85 -4.09
C THR A 132 1.53 23.79 -2.93
N THR A 133 0.78 24.88 -2.84
CA THR A 133 0.77 25.81 -1.69
C THR A 133 -0.61 25.78 -1.00
N PRO A 134 -0.79 26.41 0.18
CA PRO A 134 -2.11 26.55 0.80
C PRO A 134 -3.17 27.14 -0.13
N GLU A 135 -2.78 28.02 -1.05
CA GLU A 135 -3.65 28.68 -2.01
C GLU A 135 -3.97 27.80 -3.23
N THR A 136 -3.02 26.97 -3.69
CA THR A 136 -3.21 26.17 -4.93
C THR A 136 -3.72 24.75 -4.68
N ARG A 137 -3.49 24.19 -3.49
CA ARG A 137 -3.84 22.79 -3.16
C ARG A 137 -5.30 22.42 -3.43
N GLY A 138 -6.24 23.35 -3.26
CA GLY A 138 -7.66 23.10 -3.55
C GLY A 138 -7.91 22.85 -5.05
N ALA A 139 -7.45 23.77 -5.89
CA ALA A 139 -7.63 23.69 -7.34
C ALA A 139 -6.81 22.56 -7.96
N ASP A 140 -5.53 22.45 -7.59
CA ASP A 140 -4.63 21.41 -8.10
C ASP A 140 -5.09 20.02 -7.65
N GLY A 141 -5.52 19.91 -6.39
CA GLY A 141 -6.08 18.68 -5.83
C GLY A 141 -7.37 18.25 -6.50
N LEU A 142 -8.31 19.18 -6.74
CA LEU A 142 -9.54 18.89 -7.49
C LEU A 142 -9.23 18.40 -8.91
N ALA A 143 -8.26 19.00 -9.60
CA ALA A 143 -7.85 18.55 -10.93
C ALA A 143 -7.28 17.11 -10.90
N VAL A 144 -6.45 16.78 -9.90
CA VAL A 144 -5.94 15.41 -9.74
C VAL A 144 -7.06 14.43 -9.37
N GLN A 145 -7.98 14.82 -8.48
CA GLN A 145 -9.14 14.01 -8.13
C GLN A 145 -9.99 13.69 -9.36
N LYS A 146 -10.29 14.68 -10.21
CA LYS A 146 -11.05 14.50 -11.45
C LYS A 146 -10.33 13.57 -12.43
N ARG A 147 -9.01 13.69 -12.56
CA ARG A 147 -8.21 12.77 -13.39
C ARG A 147 -8.28 11.32 -12.91
N ILE A 148 -8.36 11.09 -11.60
CA ILE A 148 -8.37 9.73 -11.01
C ILE A 148 -9.79 9.14 -10.99
N VAL A 149 -10.75 9.92 -10.50
CA VAL A 149 -12.13 9.46 -10.21
C VAL A 149 -13.09 9.70 -11.39
N GLY A 150 -12.76 10.64 -12.27
CA GLY A 150 -13.59 11.09 -13.40
C GLY A 150 -14.36 12.38 -13.10
N ASP A 151 -14.29 13.35 -14.02
CA ASP A 151 -14.91 14.67 -13.90
C ASP A 151 -16.39 14.61 -13.49
N THR A 152 -17.21 13.88 -14.25
CA THR A 152 -18.65 13.75 -14.00
C THR A 152 -18.94 13.19 -12.61
N THR A 153 -18.15 12.21 -12.16
CA THR A 153 -18.30 11.60 -10.84
C THR A 153 -18.04 12.62 -9.74
N VAL A 154 -16.93 13.36 -9.85
CA VAL A 154 -16.55 14.37 -8.86
C VAL A 154 -17.55 15.53 -8.83
N ASP A 155 -17.97 16.02 -10.00
CA ASP A 155 -18.98 17.10 -10.07
C ASP A 155 -20.31 16.65 -9.44
N THR A 156 -20.69 15.39 -9.64
CA THR A 156 -21.87 14.79 -9.00
C THR A 156 -21.70 14.67 -7.48
N MET A 157 -20.51 14.33 -6.99
CA MET A 157 -20.23 14.29 -5.54
C MET A 157 -20.42 15.66 -4.91
N TYR A 158 -19.89 16.73 -5.52
CA TYR A 158 -20.07 18.10 -5.04
C TYR A 158 -21.53 18.57 -5.11
N ALA A 159 -22.22 18.30 -6.23
CA ALA A 159 -23.60 18.71 -6.41
C ALA A 159 -24.57 18.02 -5.44
N ASN A 160 -24.30 16.76 -5.10
CA ASN A 160 -25.13 15.97 -4.18
C ASN A 160 -24.74 16.12 -2.71
N ALA A 161 -23.59 16.73 -2.40
CA ALA A 161 -23.17 16.93 -1.03
C ALA A 161 -24.14 17.90 -0.31
N PRO A 162 -24.67 17.52 0.87
CA PRO A 162 -25.42 18.43 1.73
C PRO A 162 -24.66 19.74 1.97
N ALA A 163 -25.39 20.85 2.12
CA ALA A 163 -24.78 22.17 2.24
C ALA A 163 -23.82 22.29 3.44
N ASP A 164 -24.14 21.61 4.55
CA ASP A 164 -23.31 21.53 5.75
C ASP A 164 -22.14 20.54 5.63
N GLU A 165 -22.09 19.73 4.58
CA GLU A 165 -21.00 18.79 4.28
C GLU A 165 -20.09 19.26 3.14
N GLN A 166 -20.39 20.39 2.47
CA GLN A 166 -19.58 20.90 1.35
C GLN A 166 -18.11 21.11 1.72
N HIS A 167 -17.85 21.59 2.94
CA HIS A 167 -16.49 21.74 3.46
C HIS A 167 -15.71 20.41 3.50
N ILE A 168 -16.39 19.26 3.63
CA ILE A 168 -15.74 17.95 3.57
C ILE A 168 -15.30 17.63 2.13
N GLN A 169 -16.10 17.98 1.12
CA GLN A 169 -15.70 17.81 -0.29
C GLN A 169 -14.48 18.68 -0.61
N GLU A 170 -14.49 19.94 -0.16
CA GLU A 170 -13.37 20.87 -0.33
C GLU A 170 -12.10 20.36 0.37
N LEU A 171 -12.21 19.87 1.61
CA LEU A 171 -11.10 19.26 2.33
C LEU A 171 -10.60 17.98 1.67
N LEU A 172 -11.50 17.16 1.11
CA LEU A 172 -11.11 15.97 0.36
C LEU A 172 -10.26 16.36 -0.86
N SER A 173 -10.72 17.30 -1.67
CA SER A 173 -9.93 17.78 -2.82
C SER A 173 -8.63 18.45 -2.40
N ALA A 174 -8.67 19.36 -1.42
CA ALA A 174 -7.51 20.15 -1.02
C ALA A 174 -6.47 19.36 -0.21
N ASN A 175 -6.89 18.58 0.79
CA ASN A 175 -5.99 17.79 1.62
C ASN A 175 -5.65 16.47 0.97
N CYS A 176 -6.62 15.56 0.79
CA CYS A 176 -6.34 14.22 0.31
C CYS A 176 -5.66 14.27 -1.06
N PHE A 177 -6.25 14.93 -2.05
CA PHE A 177 -5.65 15.00 -3.37
C PHE A 177 -4.56 16.09 -3.47
N GLY A 178 -4.83 17.28 -2.97
CA GLY A 178 -3.95 18.45 -3.12
C GLY A 178 -2.64 18.38 -2.33
N ASP A 179 -2.62 17.79 -1.13
CA ASP A 179 -1.38 17.68 -0.34
C ASP A 179 -0.67 16.35 -0.54
N HIS A 180 -1.38 15.26 -0.85
CA HIS A 180 -0.81 13.91 -0.93
C HIS A 180 -0.63 13.40 -2.37
N TYR A 181 -1.64 13.52 -3.23
CA TYR A 181 -1.57 12.95 -4.60
C TYR A 181 -0.80 13.81 -5.61
N THR A 182 -0.70 15.12 -5.40
CA THR A 182 0.05 16.03 -6.28
C THR A 182 1.56 15.92 -6.10
N ARG A 183 2.03 15.24 -5.05
CA ARG A 183 3.45 15.14 -4.68
C ARG A 183 4.26 14.32 -5.67
N THR A 184 5.51 14.68 -5.90
CA THR A 184 6.37 14.07 -6.93
C THR A 184 7.10 12.79 -6.53
N GLY A 185 7.07 12.39 -5.27
CA GLY A 185 7.85 11.24 -4.81
C GLY A 185 7.33 9.87 -5.26
N LEU A 186 6.10 9.82 -5.77
CA LEU A 186 5.46 8.65 -6.40
C LEU A 186 4.53 9.13 -7.51
N ASP A 187 4.44 8.37 -8.59
CA ASP A 187 3.46 8.63 -9.64
C ASP A 187 2.03 8.24 -9.22
N VAL A 188 1.04 8.73 -9.98
CA VAL A 188 -0.37 8.53 -9.66
C VAL A 188 -0.78 7.06 -9.67
N PRO A 189 -0.41 6.23 -10.67
CA PRO A 189 -0.75 4.80 -10.65
C PRO A 189 -0.20 4.07 -9.42
N THR A 190 1.03 4.37 -9.00
CA THR A 190 1.61 3.77 -7.79
C THR A 190 0.91 4.26 -6.52
N ARG A 191 0.54 5.55 -6.43
CA ARG A 191 -0.22 6.10 -5.29
C ARG A 191 -1.59 5.46 -5.16
N GLU A 192 -2.32 5.31 -6.26
CA GLU A 192 -3.62 4.62 -6.25
C GLU A 192 -3.49 3.15 -5.84
N LEU A 193 -2.42 2.48 -6.25
CA LEU A 193 -2.17 1.10 -5.83
C LEU A 193 -1.84 1.01 -4.33
N LEU A 194 -1.04 1.96 -3.80
CA LEU A 194 -0.77 2.10 -2.36
C LEU A 194 -2.04 2.33 -1.56
N THR A 195 -2.91 3.23 -2.04
CA THR A 195 -4.19 3.52 -1.41
C THR A 195 -5.09 2.29 -1.39
N PHE A 196 -5.15 1.52 -2.48
CA PHE A 196 -5.88 0.25 -2.51
C PHE A 196 -5.33 -0.74 -1.47
N ALA A 197 -4.02 -0.88 -1.35
CA ALA A 197 -3.38 -1.71 -0.34
C ALA A 197 -3.71 -1.26 1.10
N LEU A 198 -3.66 0.05 1.38
CA LEU A 198 -4.03 0.65 2.67
C LEU A 198 -5.47 0.33 3.05
N LEU A 199 -6.42 0.54 2.13
CA LEU A 199 -7.85 0.36 2.39
C LEU A 199 -8.23 -1.12 2.54
N ALA A 200 -7.67 -1.99 1.71
CA ALA A 200 -7.83 -3.44 1.84
C ALA A 200 -7.34 -3.92 3.22
N ALA A 201 -6.19 -3.42 3.66
CA ALA A 201 -5.59 -3.78 4.94
C ALA A 201 -6.29 -3.14 6.15
N LEU A 202 -6.87 -1.94 6.02
CA LEU A 202 -7.61 -1.27 7.10
C LEU A 202 -8.82 -2.11 7.52
N GLY A 203 -9.60 -2.56 6.54
CA GLY A 203 -10.89 -3.23 6.74
C GLY A 203 -12.01 -2.28 7.19
N GLY A 204 -13.26 -2.64 6.93
CA GLY A 204 -14.43 -1.80 7.26
C GLY A 204 -14.58 -0.55 6.39
N ALA A 205 -13.77 -0.42 5.34
CA ALA A 205 -13.80 0.65 4.35
C ALA A 205 -14.23 0.12 2.97
N ASP A 206 -15.10 -0.89 2.94
CA ASP A 206 -15.49 -1.63 1.74
C ASP A 206 -16.01 -0.71 0.60
N PRO A 207 -16.82 0.35 0.85
CA PRO A 207 -17.18 1.31 -0.20
C PRO A 207 -15.97 2.02 -0.82
N GLN A 208 -14.99 2.40 0.00
CA GLN A 208 -13.75 3.04 -0.46
C GLN A 208 -12.88 2.06 -1.24
N VAL A 209 -12.78 0.79 -0.81
CA VAL A 209 -12.07 -0.24 -1.59
C VAL A 209 -12.68 -0.37 -2.98
N ARG A 210 -14.01 -0.44 -3.12
CA ARG A 210 -14.69 -0.48 -4.43
C ARG A 210 -14.37 0.74 -5.28
N GLY A 211 -14.43 1.94 -4.70
CA GLY A 211 -14.06 3.18 -5.38
C GLY A 211 -12.62 3.15 -5.89
N HIS A 212 -11.69 2.67 -5.06
CA HIS A 212 -10.28 2.59 -5.43
C HIS A 212 -9.94 1.45 -6.38
N VAL A 213 -10.75 0.39 -6.48
CA VAL A 213 -10.65 -0.55 -7.61
C VAL A 213 -10.93 0.19 -8.92
N GLY A 214 -12.05 0.94 -9.00
CA GLY A 214 -12.39 1.71 -10.20
C GLY A 214 -11.35 2.79 -10.54
N ALA A 215 -10.86 3.51 -9.54
CA ALA A 215 -9.78 4.50 -9.72
C ALA A 215 -8.50 3.86 -10.25
N ASN A 216 -8.08 2.70 -9.71
CA ASN A 216 -6.91 1.98 -10.19
C ASN A 216 -7.03 1.60 -11.67
N LEU A 217 -8.20 1.11 -12.09
CA LEU A 217 -8.48 0.79 -13.50
C LEU A 217 -8.40 2.05 -14.40
N HIS A 218 -8.92 3.17 -13.92
CA HIS A 218 -8.87 4.44 -14.66
C HIS A 218 -7.44 4.94 -14.85
N VAL A 219 -6.58 4.81 -13.83
CA VAL A 219 -5.18 5.25 -13.92
C VAL A 219 -4.24 4.22 -14.55
N GLY A 220 -4.79 3.13 -15.10
CA GLY A 220 -4.05 2.17 -15.94
C GLY A 220 -3.50 0.94 -15.21
N ASN A 221 -3.75 0.77 -13.91
CA ASN A 221 -3.54 -0.52 -13.26
C ASN A 221 -4.65 -1.49 -13.70
N ASP A 222 -4.36 -2.79 -13.76
CA ASP A 222 -5.33 -3.78 -14.21
C ASP A 222 -5.79 -4.74 -13.10
N ARG A 223 -6.82 -5.53 -13.41
CA ARG A 223 -7.37 -6.54 -12.49
C ARG A 223 -6.30 -7.51 -11.99
N ALA A 224 -5.38 -7.91 -12.86
CA ALA A 224 -4.30 -8.85 -12.51
C ALA A 224 -3.36 -8.23 -11.46
N THR A 225 -2.99 -6.97 -11.62
CA THR A 225 -2.18 -6.20 -10.68
C THR A 225 -2.87 -6.09 -9.32
N LEU A 226 -4.17 -5.78 -9.30
CA LEU A 226 -4.93 -5.69 -8.04
C LEU A 226 -4.97 -7.02 -7.29
N ILE A 227 -5.20 -8.13 -8.01
CA ILE A 227 -5.19 -9.47 -7.42
C ILE A 227 -3.79 -9.86 -6.94
N ALA A 228 -2.75 -9.50 -7.69
CA ALA A 228 -1.37 -9.75 -7.28
C ALA A 228 -1.03 -8.99 -5.99
N VAL A 229 -1.49 -7.73 -5.85
CA VAL A 229 -1.35 -6.97 -4.60
C VAL A 229 -2.08 -7.68 -3.46
N LEU A 230 -3.35 -8.05 -3.61
CA LEU A 230 -4.09 -8.76 -2.55
C LEU A 230 -3.42 -10.08 -2.14
N THR A 231 -2.88 -10.81 -3.12
CA THR A 231 -2.13 -12.06 -2.90
C THR A 231 -0.87 -11.80 -2.09
N ALA A 232 -0.10 -10.76 -2.44
CA ALA A 232 1.11 -10.37 -1.73
C ALA A 232 0.87 -9.83 -0.30
N LEU A 233 -0.33 -9.30 -0.04
CA LEU A 233 -0.73 -8.81 1.27
C LEU A 233 -1.30 -9.91 2.18
N LEU A 234 -1.81 -11.00 1.62
CA LEU A 234 -2.51 -12.06 2.34
C LEU A 234 -1.77 -12.56 3.60
N PRO A 235 -0.45 -12.82 3.58
CA PRO A 235 0.29 -13.23 4.79
C PRO A 235 0.22 -12.22 5.94
N PHE A 236 0.09 -10.93 5.63
CA PHE A 236 0.18 -9.83 6.59
C PHE A 236 -1.18 -9.32 7.05
N ILE A 237 -2.22 -9.41 6.21
CA ILE A 237 -3.55 -8.88 6.51
C ILE A 237 -4.60 -9.95 6.76
N GLY A 238 -4.29 -11.21 6.45
CA GLY A 238 -5.16 -12.37 6.67
C GLY A 238 -6.34 -12.47 5.70
N TYR A 239 -7.04 -13.61 5.77
CA TYR A 239 -8.11 -13.95 4.82
C TYR A 239 -9.30 -13.00 4.81
N PRO A 240 -9.91 -12.58 5.95
CA PRO A 240 -11.14 -11.79 5.90
C PRO A 240 -11.01 -10.47 5.12
N ARG A 241 -9.92 -9.74 5.36
CA ARG A 241 -9.60 -8.49 4.65
C ARG A 241 -9.31 -8.75 3.17
N THR A 242 -8.50 -9.76 2.88
CA THR A 242 -8.15 -10.16 1.51
C THR A 242 -9.39 -10.55 0.71
N LEU A 243 -10.28 -11.37 1.27
CA LEU A 243 -11.49 -11.86 0.59
C LEU A 243 -12.53 -10.75 0.38
N ASN A 244 -12.67 -9.81 1.32
CA ASN A 244 -13.55 -8.66 1.13
C ASN A 244 -13.05 -7.74 0.01
N ALA A 245 -11.74 -7.48 -0.03
CA ALA A 245 -11.14 -6.69 -1.10
C ALA A 245 -11.21 -7.40 -2.45
N LEU A 246 -11.03 -8.73 -2.48
CA LEU A 246 -11.16 -9.54 -3.70
C LEU A 246 -12.58 -9.45 -4.26
N ARG A 247 -13.61 -9.50 -3.39
CA ARG A 247 -15.00 -9.31 -3.82
C ARG A 247 -15.23 -7.95 -4.48
N ALA A 248 -14.63 -6.88 -3.93
CA ALA A 248 -14.70 -5.57 -4.57
C ALA A 248 -14.03 -5.56 -5.95
N VAL A 249 -12.91 -6.29 -6.12
CA VAL A 249 -12.27 -6.48 -7.43
C VAL A 249 -13.21 -7.23 -8.38
N ASP A 250 -13.81 -8.34 -7.96
CA ASP A 250 -14.72 -9.14 -8.79
C ASP A 250 -15.96 -8.36 -9.22
N ASP A 251 -16.51 -7.52 -8.34
CA ASP A 251 -17.71 -6.74 -8.63
C ASP A 251 -17.46 -5.59 -9.61
N ILE A 252 -16.27 -4.97 -9.57
CA ILE A 252 -15.94 -3.78 -10.38
C ILE A 252 -15.18 -4.17 -11.66
N ALA A 253 -14.34 -5.19 -11.58
CA ALA A 253 -13.65 -5.80 -12.71
C ALA A 253 -13.94 -7.31 -12.74
N PRO A 254 -15.09 -7.73 -13.29
CA PRO A 254 -15.41 -9.14 -13.44
C PRO A 254 -14.33 -9.89 -14.23
N ALA A 255 -14.10 -11.16 -13.88
CA ALA A 255 -13.25 -12.01 -14.70
C ALA A 255 -13.82 -12.12 -16.12
N THR A 256 -12.96 -12.08 -17.14
CA THR A 256 -13.39 -12.37 -18.50
C THR A 256 -13.86 -13.83 -18.58
N SER A 257 -14.96 -14.08 -19.28
CA SER A 257 -15.51 -15.43 -19.46
C SER A 257 -14.47 -16.31 -20.13
N LYS A 258 -14.47 -17.61 -19.83
CA LYS A 258 -13.69 -18.59 -20.65
C LYS A 258 -14.09 -18.58 -22.13
N GLU A 259 -15.27 -18.06 -22.47
CA GLU A 259 -15.77 -17.92 -23.84
C GLU A 259 -15.14 -16.73 -24.59
N ASP A 260 -14.61 -15.71 -23.90
CA ASP A 260 -14.00 -14.52 -24.51
C ASP A 260 -12.51 -14.70 -24.83
N GLN A 261 -11.96 -15.89 -24.53
CA GLN A 261 -10.55 -16.26 -24.77
C GLN A 261 -10.39 -17.27 -25.92
N ALA A 262 -11.45 -17.50 -26.71
CA ALA A 262 -11.48 -18.42 -27.85
C ALA A 262 -11.46 -17.67 -29.20
#